data_AF-A0A7U9L3H2-F1
#
_entry.id   AF-A0A7U9L3H2-F1
#
_cell.length_a   1.000
_cell.length_b   1.000
_cell.length_c   1.000
_cell.angle_alpha   90.00
_cell.angle_beta   90.00
_cell.angle_gamma   90.00
#
_symmetry.space_group_name_H-M   'P 1'
#
loop_
_entity.id
_entity.type
_entity.pdbx_description
1 polymer ?
#
loop_
_entity_poly.entity_id
_entity_poly.type
_entity_poly.pdbx_seq_one_letter_code
_entity_poly.pdbx_strand_id
1 'polypeptide(L)'
;MDPQQRLLLEVSWEAVDVPGWTRVAARQPHGVFTGLMYTTTGAAHGRVSKTKAREFEGLLGIGASGSVASGRIAYTLGWRDRR
;
A
#
# COMPACT_ATOMS: atom_id res chain seq x y z
N MET A 1 4.84 8.84 3.16
CA MET A 1 4.52 7.65 2.36
C MET A 1 5.76 7.29 1.57
N ASP A 2 6.16 6.02 1.56
CA ASP A 2 7.30 5.56 0.77
C ASP A 2 7.03 5.79 -0.74
N PRO A 3 8.00 6.28 -1.54
CA PRO A 3 7.77 6.55 -2.98
C PRO A 3 7.30 5.32 -3.77
N GLN A 4 7.78 4.11 -3.44
CA GLN A 4 7.30 2.89 -4.10
C GLN A 4 5.83 2.64 -3.79
N GLN A 5 5.39 2.89 -2.55
CA GLN A 5 3.97 2.74 -2.19
C GLN A 5 3.07 3.75 -2.92
N ARG A 6 3.56 4.97 -3.17
CA ARG A 6 2.83 5.96 -3.95
C ARG A 6 2.69 5.53 -5.41
N LEU A 7 3.81 5.18 -6.05
CA LEU A 7 3.81 4.67 -7.43
C LEU A 7 2.93 3.43 -7.57
N LEU A 8 3.00 2.52 -6.60
CA LEU A 8 2.17 1.33 -6.58
C LEU A 8 0.67 1.67 -6.55
N LEU A 9 0.26 2.70 -5.82
CA LEU A 9 -1.14 3.15 -5.80
C LEU A 9 -1.55 3.78 -7.14
N GLU A 10 -0.71 4.64 -7.71
CA GLU A 10 -0.97 5.30 -9.01
C GLU A 10 -1.14 4.24 -10.12
N VAL A 11 -0.19 3.31 -10.25
CA VAL A 11 -0.23 2.25 -11.26
C VAL A 11 -1.36 1.26 -11.00
N SER A 12 -1.72 0.99 -9.73
CA SER A 12 -2.87 0.13 -9.43
C SER A 12 -4.19 0.75 -9.90
N TRP A 13 -4.31 2.08 -9.82
CA TRP A 13 -5.49 2.78 -10.35
C TRP A 13 -5.49 2.76 -11.88
N GLU A 14 -4.36 3.07 -12.52
CA GLU A 14 -4.24 3.02 -13.98
C GLU A 14 -4.54 1.62 -14.55
N ALA A 15 -4.14 0.57 -13.84
CA ALA A 15 -4.39 -0.81 -14.24
C ALA A 15 -5.89 -1.18 -14.27
N VAL A 16 -6.71 -0.51 -13.46
CA VAL A 16 -8.16 -0.75 -13.40
C VAL A 16 -8.97 0.30 -14.16
N ASP A 17 -8.37 1.44 -14.49
CA ASP A 17 -8.99 2.51 -15.28
C ASP A 17 -8.98 2.20 -16.79
N VAL A 18 -9.49 1.02 -17.13
CA VAL A 18 -9.61 0.56 -18.52
C VAL A 18 -11.04 0.73 -19.03
N PRO A 19 -11.23 1.01 -20.34
CA PRO A 19 -12.57 1.05 -20.94
C PRO A 19 -13.34 -0.25 -20.65
N GLY A 20 -14.55 -0.13 -20.12
CA GLY A 20 -15.39 -1.28 -19.74
C GLY A 20 -15.26 -1.72 -18.28
N TRP A 21 -14.36 -1.12 -17.49
CA TRP A 21 -14.37 -1.29 -16.04
C TRP A 21 -15.59 -0.58 -15.43
N THR A 22 -16.68 -1.32 -15.22
CA THR A 22 -17.93 -0.76 -14.71
C THR A 22 -17.97 -0.70 -13.18
N ARG A 23 -18.86 0.15 -12.65
CA ARG A 23 -19.16 0.21 -11.22
C ARG A 23 -19.66 -1.13 -10.64
N VAL A 24 -20.23 -1.99 -11.48
CA VAL A 24 -20.67 -3.35 -11.11
C VAL A 24 -19.44 -4.26 -10.95
N ALA A 25 -18.50 -4.22 -11.91
CA ALA A 25 -17.24 -4.96 -11.81
C ALA A 25 -16.45 -4.55 -10.55
N ALA A 26 -16.38 -3.26 -10.24
CA ALA A 26 -15.71 -2.74 -9.05
C ALA A 26 -16.30 -3.21 -7.71
N ARG A 27 -17.55 -3.71 -7.69
CA ARG A 27 -18.23 -4.18 -6.47
C ARG A 27 -18.10 -5.67 -6.21
N GLN A 28 -17.52 -6.43 -7.14
CA GLN A 28 -17.28 -7.85 -6.93
C GLN A 28 -16.18 -8.08 -5.88
N PRO A 29 -16.10 -9.28 -5.29
CA PRO A 29 -14.99 -9.63 -4.40
C PRO A 29 -13.68 -9.69 -5.20
N HIS A 30 -12.70 -8.87 -4.83
CA HIS A 30 -11.38 -8.84 -5.46
C HIS A 30 -10.29 -9.13 -4.42
N GLY A 31 -9.27 -9.90 -4.81
CA GLY A 31 -8.06 -10.10 -4.02
C GLY A 31 -6.94 -9.19 -4.49
N VAL A 32 -6.11 -8.70 -3.56
CA VAL A 32 -4.91 -7.93 -3.88
C VAL A 32 -3.68 -8.65 -3.37
N PHE A 33 -2.75 -8.95 -4.28
CA PHE A 33 -1.48 -9.60 -3.98
C PHE A 33 -0.33 -8.71 -4.46
N THR A 34 0.60 -8.36 -3.57
CA THR A 34 1.73 -7.48 -3.88
C THR A 34 3.03 -8.17 -3.52
N GLY A 35 3.90 -8.37 -4.51
CA GLY A 35 5.29 -8.76 -4.28
C GLY A 35 6.14 -7.51 -4.07
N LEU A 36 6.70 -7.34 -2.87
CA LEU A 36 7.57 -6.22 -2.54
C LEU A 36 8.91 -6.75 -2.04
N MET A 37 9.99 -6.23 -2.62
CA MET A 37 11.37 -6.47 -2.19
C MET A 37 12.00 -5.13 -1.83
N TYR A 38 12.64 -5.06 -0.67
CA TYR A 38 13.26 -3.86 -0.12
C TYR A 38 12.30 -2.67 0.07
N THR A 39 11.81 -2.47 1.30
CA THR A 39 11.16 -1.20 1.65
C THR A 39 12.23 -0.18 2.04
N THR A 40 12.60 0.64 1.07
CA THR A 40 13.69 1.63 1.20
C THR A 40 13.49 2.57 2.38
N THR A 41 12.25 2.91 2.70
CA THR A 41 11.93 3.72 3.88
C THR A 41 12.23 2.96 5.19
N GLY A 42 11.88 1.68 5.34
CA GLY A 42 12.17 0.93 6.56
C GLY A 42 13.68 0.75 6.83
N ALA A 43 14.45 0.47 5.77
CA ALA A 43 15.90 0.27 5.86
C ALA A 43 16.69 1.58 6.03
N ALA A 44 16.27 2.69 5.40
CA ALA A 44 16.89 4.00 5.58
C ALA A 44 16.62 4.61 6.97
N HIS A 45 15.45 4.34 7.57
CA HIS A 45 15.11 4.82 8.91
C HIS A 45 15.73 4.00 10.04
N GLY A 46 16.22 2.79 9.78
CA GLY A 46 17.07 2.04 10.73
C GLY A 46 18.41 2.72 11.05
N ARG A 47 18.79 3.76 10.29
CA ARG A 47 19.97 4.61 10.54
C ARG A 47 19.64 5.87 11.34
N VAL A 48 18.38 6.09 11.72
CA VAL A 48 17.93 7.25 12.50
C VAL A 48 18.20 6.95 13.98
N SER A 49 18.77 7.92 14.71
CA SER A 49 19.04 7.84 16.16
C SER A 49 17.89 7.17 16.92
N LYS A 50 18.20 6.27 17.85
CA LYS A 50 17.23 5.55 18.72
C LYS A 50 16.17 6.48 19.33
N THR A 51 16.55 7.73 19.60
CA THR A 51 15.66 8.76 20.17
C THR A 51 14.57 9.21 19.20
N LYS A 52 14.88 9.35 17.90
CA LYS A 52 13.91 9.72 16.86
C LYS A 52 13.11 8.50 16.37
N ALA A 53 13.68 7.30 16.42
CA ALA A 53 12.96 6.07 16.03
C ALA A 53 11.67 5.86 16.83
N ARG A 54 11.65 6.21 18.12
CA ARG A 54 10.49 6.09 19.01
C ARG A 54 9.36 7.08 18.69
N GLU A 55 9.68 8.25 18.13
CA GLU A 55 8.68 9.24 17.69
C GLU A 55 7.99 8.82 16.38
N PHE A 56 8.67 8.03 15.55
CA PHE A 56 8.17 7.57 14.24
C PHE A 56 7.77 6.10 14.21
N GLU A 57 7.80 5.39 15.34
CA GLU A 57 7.64 3.93 15.43
C GLU A 57 6.33 3.44 14.77
N GLY A 58 5.22 4.14 15.01
CA GLY A 58 3.93 3.87 14.36
C GLY A 58 3.93 4.15 12.85
N LEU A 59 4.60 5.21 12.40
CA LEU A 59 4.74 5.54 10.97
C LEU A 59 5.64 4.54 10.24
N LEU A 60 6.65 4.00 10.91
CA LEU A 60 7.60 3.02 10.36
C LEU A 60 6.98 1.63 10.21
N GLY A 61 6.19 1.19 11.19
CA GLY A 61 5.48 -0.10 11.11
C GLY A 61 4.43 -0.14 10.01
N ILE A 62 3.66 0.94 9.82
CA ILE A 62 2.57 1.00 8.83
C ILE A 62 3.10 1.46 7.45
N GLY A 63 4.14 2.28 7.42
CA GLY A 63 4.66 2.89 6.19
C GLY A 63 5.55 1.97 5.35
N ALA A 64 6.05 0.86 5.89
CA ALA A 64 7.06 0.02 5.23
C ALA A 64 6.81 -1.50 5.34
N SER A 65 5.74 -1.95 6.01
CA SER A 65 5.38 -3.37 5.99
C SER A 65 4.75 -3.75 4.64
N GLY A 66 5.26 -4.81 4.01
CA GLY A 66 4.75 -5.29 2.72
C GLY A 66 3.27 -5.66 2.74
N SER A 67 2.74 -6.13 3.88
CA SER A 67 1.31 -6.44 4.06
C SER A 67 0.40 -5.21 4.03
N VAL A 68 0.95 -4.02 4.29
CA VAL A 68 0.16 -2.78 4.28
C VAL A 68 -0.08 -2.29 2.85
N ALA A 69 0.78 -2.64 1.90
CA ALA A 69 0.63 -2.23 0.51
C ALA A 69 -0.63 -2.83 -0.14
N SER A 70 -0.82 -4.16 -0.03
CA SER A 70 -2.03 -4.82 -0.54
C SER A 70 -3.30 -4.30 0.13
N GLY A 71 -3.27 -4.12 1.46
CA GLY A 71 -4.39 -3.55 2.21
C GLY A 71 -4.75 -2.12 1.80
N ARG A 72 -3.75 -1.27 1.52
CA ARG A 72 -3.98 0.11 1.05
C ARG A 72 -4.59 0.16 -0.33
N ILE A 73 -4.15 -0.68 -1.27
CA ILE A 73 -4.75 -0.79 -2.60
C ILE A 73 -6.20 -1.26 -2.47
N ALA A 74 -6.44 -2.34 -1.71
CA ALA A 74 -7.78 -2.88 -1.51
C ALA A 74 -8.72 -1.85 -0.85
N TYR A 75 -8.23 -1.09 0.13
CA TYR A 75 -9.00 -0.02 0.76
C TYR A 75 -9.31 1.12 -0.22
N THR A 76 -8.31 1.59 -0.98
CA THR A 76 -8.45 2.72 -1.90
C THR A 76 -9.38 2.40 -3.07
N LEU A 77 -9.31 1.16 -3.59
CA LEU A 77 -10.18 0.69 -4.68
C LEU A 77 -11.55 0.18 -4.20
N GLY A 78 -11.80 0.14 -2.88
CA GLY A 78 -13.07 -0.30 -2.29
C GLY A 78 -13.30 -1.82 -2.31
N TRP A 79 -12.23 -2.60 -2.45
CA TRP A 79 -12.20 -4.07 -2.56
C TRP A 79 -11.94 -4.79 -1.24
N ARG A 80 -12.02 -4.08 -0.11
CA ARG A 80 -11.96 -4.70 1.21
C ARG A 80 -13.12 -5.67 1.42
N ASP A 81 -12.86 -6.76 2.16
CA ASP A 81 -13.91 -7.66 2.62
C ASP A 81 -14.98 -6.85 3.38
N ARG A 82 -16.27 -7.09 3.06
CA ARG A 82 -17.41 -6.34 3.63
C ARG A 82 -18.21 -7.15 4.64
N ARG A 83 -17.60 -8.15 5.29
CA ARG A 83 -18.23 -8.83 6.42
C ARG A 83 -18.31 -7.93 7.65
#